data_AF-A0A3C0K8W1-F1
#
_entry.id   AF-A0A3C0K8W1-F1
#
_cell.length_a   1.000
_cell.length_b   1.000
_cell.length_c   1.000
_cell.angle_alpha   90.00
_cell.angle_beta   90.00
_cell.angle_gamma   90.00
#
_symmetry.space_group_name_H-M   'P 1'
#
loop_
_entity.id
_entity.type
_entity.pdbx_description
1 polymer ?
#
loop_
_entity_poly.entity_id
_entity_poly.type
_entity_poly.pdbx_seq_one_letter_code
_entity_poly.pdbx_strand_id
1 'polypeptide(L)'
;NKIGLYKPNSSNKDSLHNDNVTNNNMYDELEQYVLASLIKMPQVLSKIDRAFREVDADILSARDFDVPDYQRIFEIVKKSVSQADVEPEIYIKNQTCLEMKEQLQRLYDIGQEWIFLDERRIKDFVHAAIRLRARNLRIWLTDLQHLESVAKDQKDLHQAKNYQGIIIKYTQSMRGLQKLLRNYSDPLILSEQ
;
A
#
# COMPACT_ATOMS: atom_id res chain seq x y z
N ASN A 1 19.04 51.76 -55.90
CA ASN A 1 17.76 51.20 -56.33
C ASN A 1 17.29 50.14 -55.34
N LYS A 2 16.11 50.34 -54.71
CA LYS A 2 15.23 49.41 -53.96
C LYS A 2 15.80 48.81 -52.65
N ILE A 3 15.40 49.25 -51.44
CA ILE A 3 14.14 49.01 -50.68
C ILE A 3 13.91 47.52 -50.33
N GLY A 4 13.78 47.20 -49.03
CA GLY A 4 13.07 46.00 -48.57
C GLY A 4 13.46 45.44 -47.19
N LEU A 5 12.70 45.77 -46.15
CA LEU A 5 12.65 45.08 -44.84
C LEU A 5 12.03 43.65 -44.99
N TYR A 6 12.48 42.65 -44.21
CA TYR A 6 11.70 41.95 -43.17
C TYR A 6 12.44 40.72 -42.59
N LYS A 7 11.96 40.34 -41.40
CA LYS A 7 12.49 39.45 -40.36
C LYS A 7 12.15 37.93 -40.59
N PRO A 8 12.57 37.01 -39.69
CA PRO A 8 12.94 35.61 -39.97
C PRO A 8 11.78 34.61 -39.88
N ASN A 9 11.99 33.36 -40.33
CA ASN A 9 11.32 32.23 -39.70
C ASN A 9 12.00 30.86 -39.87
N SER A 10 11.78 30.05 -38.83
CA SER A 10 12.09 28.64 -38.52
C SER A 10 12.55 27.69 -39.64
N SER A 11 13.46 26.77 -39.29
CA SER A 11 13.13 25.37 -38.93
C SER A 11 14.37 24.47 -38.83
N ASN A 12 14.50 23.74 -37.71
CA ASN A 12 15.13 22.42 -37.55
C ASN A 12 16.66 22.29 -37.85
N LYS A 13 17.50 21.68 -37.04
CA LYS A 13 17.42 20.65 -35.99
C LYS A 13 18.65 20.85 -35.13
N ASP A 14 18.52 20.67 -33.82
CA ASP A 14 19.51 20.02 -32.95
C ASP A 14 18.92 20.01 -31.54
N SER A 15 17.91 19.16 -31.38
CA SER A 15 17.37 18.78 -30.07
C SER A 15 18.37 17.86 -29.38
N LEU A 16 19.32 18.46 -28.67
CA LEU A 16 20.05 17.81 -27.59
C LEU A 16 19.65 18.52 -26.30
N HIS A 17 18.55 18.07 -25.70
CA HIS A 17 18.25 18.35 -24.31
C HIS A 17 17.65 17.13 -23.64
N ASN A 18 18.57 16.42 -22.98
CA ASN A 18 18.40 15.62 -21.77
C ASN A 18 17.08 14.88 -21.63
N ASP A 19 17.17 13.58 -21.93
CA ASP A 19 16.45 12.53 -21.23
C ASP A 19 16.60 12.74 -19.72
N ASN A 20 15.69 13.52 -19.14
CA ASN A 20 15.54 13.66 -17.70
C ASN A 20 14.95 12.34 -17.19
N VAL A 21 15.86 11.40 -16.93
CA VAL A 21 15.88 10.49 -15.80
C VAL A 21 14.48 10.20 -15.25
N THR A 22 13.75 9.34 -15.97
CA THR A 22 12.70 8.52 -15.38
C THR A 22 13.39 7.62 -14.35
N ASN A 23 13.63 8.14 -13.14
CA ASN A 23 13.78 7.30 -11.97
C ASN A 23 12.43 6.62 -11.76
N ASN A 24 12.18 5.59 -12.56
CA ASN A 24 11.14 4.60 -12.37
C ASN A 24 11.47 3.85 -11.07
N ASN A 25 11.27 4.51 -9.93
CA ASN A 25 10.82 3.80 -8.75
C ASN A 25 9.44 3.27 -9.14
N MET A 26 9.40 2.10 -9.80
CA MET A 26 8.17 1.34 -9.93
C MET A 26 7.81 0.86 -8.52
N TYR A 27 7.21 1.78 -7.77
CA TYR A 27 6.56 1.45 -6.53
C TYR A 27 5.49 0.40 -6.83
N ASP A 28 5.35 -0.55 -5.93
CA ASP A 28 4.28 -1.53 -6.03
C ASP A 28 2.94 -0.79 -6.06
N GLU A 29 2.23 -0.90 -7.19
CA GLU A 29 0.98 -0.18 -7.42
C GLU A 29 -0.07 -0.50 -6.36
N LEU A 30 -0.06 -1.72 -5.81
CA LEU A 30 -1.00 -2.12 -4.77
C LEU A 30 -0.68 -1.45 -3.43
N GLU A 31 0.61 -1.38 -3.07
CA GLU A 31 1.05 -0.65 -1.87
C GLU A 31 0.73 0.82 -1.96
N GLN A 32 1.06 1.43 -3.10
CA GLN A 32 0.77 2.83 -3.36
C GLN A 32 -0.73 3.09 -3.32
N TYR A 33 -1.53 2.20 -3.92
CA TYR A 33 -2.99 2.29 -3.87
C TYR A 33 -3.53 2.25 -2.44
N VAL A 34 -3.09 1.29 -1.64
CA VAL A 34 -3.53 1.16 -0.25
C VAL A 34 -3.11 2.38 0.56
N LEU A 35 -1.86 2.83 0.44
CA LEU A 35 -1.33 3.90 1.27
C LEU A 35 -1.90 5.28 0.90
N ALA A 36 -2.00 5.61 -0.39
CA ALA A 36 -2.61 6.86 -0.83
C ALA A 36 -4.11 6.91 -0.46
N SER A 37 -4.83 5.78 -0.54
CA SER A 37 -6.22 5.69 -0.10
C SER A 37 -6.34 5.91 1.42
N LEU A 38 -5.42 5.35 2.20
CA LEU A 38 -5.34 5.54 3.64
C LEU A 38 -5.02 6.97 4.05
N ILE A 39 -4.14 7.68 3.32
CA ILE A 39 -3.86 9.10 3.58
C ILE A 39 -5.11 9.95 3.33
N LYS A 40 -5.85 9.68 2.25
CA LYS A 40 -7.06 10.41 1.90
C LYS A 40 -8.24 10.10 2.82
N MET A 41 -8.38 8.85 3.25
CA MET A 41 -9.46 8.40 4.13
C MET A 41 -8.94 7.56 5.30
N PRO A 42 -8.24 8.16 6.28
CA PRO A 42 -7.63 7.43 7.39
C PRO A 42 -8.66 6.60 8.19
N GLN A 43 -9.90 7.09 8.32
CA GLN A 43 -10.99 6.43 9.03
C GLN A 43 -11.34 5.04 8.50
N VAL A 44 -11.06 4.74 7.23
CA VAL A 44 -11.33 3.41 6.63
C VAL A 44 -10.41 2.33 7.21
N LEU A 45 -9.28 2.70 7.81
CA LEU A 45 -8.40 1.77 8.50
C LEU A 45 -9.15 0.94 9.55
N SER A 46 -10.11 1.54 10.27
CA SER A 46 -10.94 0.84 11.25
C SER A 46 -11.81 -0.26 10.62
N LYS A 47 -12.30 -0.05 9.39
CA LYS A 47 -13.08 -1.05 8.63
C LYS A 47 -12.19 -2.19 8.16
N ILE A 48 -10.98 -1.88 7.68
CA ILE A 48 -9.97 -2.88 7.29
C ILE A 48 -9.59 -3.74 8.49
N ASP A 49 -9.26 -3.10 9.62
CA ASP A 49 -8.92 -3.76 10.87
C ASP A 49 -10.03 -4.72 11.34
N ARG A 50 -11.28 -4.26 11.28
CA ARG A 50 -12.44 -5.07 11.63
C ARG A 50 -12.56 -6.29 10.71
N ALA A 51 -12.46 -6.09 9.40
CA ALA A 51 -12.55 -7.19 8.43
C ALA A 51 -11.49 -8.26 8.70
N PHE A 52 -10.26 -7.86 9.03
CA PHE A 52 -9.20 -8.79 9.42
C PHE A 52 -9.50 -9.52 10.73
N ARG A 53 -9.94 -8.81 11.77
CA ARG A 53 -10.28 -9.45 13.06
C ARG A 53 -11.43 -10.46 12.94
N GLU A 54 -12.39 -10.23 12.05
CA GLU A 54 -13.51 -11.16 11.79
C GLU A 54 -13.07 -12.54 11.26
N VAL A 55 -11.83 -12.68 10.78
CA VAL A 55 -11.26 -13.94 10.29
C VAL A 55 -9.99 -14.35 11.02
N ASP A 56 -9.78 -13.83 12.24
CA ASP A 56 -8.56 -14.03 13.04
C ASP A 56 -7.26 -13.66 12.27
N ALA A 57 -7.42 -12.69 11.37
CA ALA A 57 -6.44 -11.88 10.68
C ALA A 57 -5.54 -11.06 11.61
N ASP A 58 -4.21 -11.23 11.58
CA ASP A 58 -3.35 -10.13 12.04
C ASP A 58 -3.60 -8.90 11.14
N ILE A 59 -3.79 -7.72 11.76
CA ILE A 59 -4.13 -6.49 11.04
C ILE A 59 -3.01 -6.00 10.11
N LEU A 60 -3.29 -5.01 9.24
CA LEU A 60 -2.24 -4.33 8.47
C LEU A 60 -1.16 -3.77 9.40
N SER A 61 0.07 -3.87 8.95
CA SER A 61 1.28 -3.47 9.65
C SER A 61 2.21 -2.70 8.71
N ALA A 62 3.14 -1.93 9.27
CA ALA A 62 4.17 -1.27 8.46
C ALA A 62 4.95 -2.24 7.59
N ARG A 63 5.18 -3.48 8.05
CA ARG A 63 5.88 -4.52 7.29
C ARG A 63 5.15 -4.97 6.03
N ASP A 64 3.88 -4.58 5.85
CA ASP A 64 3.16 -4.84 4.61
C ASP A 64 3.57 -3.92 3.45
N PHE A 65 4.44 -2.94 3.72
CA PHE A 65 4.97 -2.03 2.71
C PHE A 65 6.48 -2.22 2.59
N ASP A 66 6.99 -2.40 1.38
CA ASP A 66 8.41 -2.70 1.17
C ASP A 66 9.29 -1.46 1.27
N VAL A 67 8.75 -0.29 0.90
CA VAL A 67 9.49 0.98 0.90
C VAL A 67 9.55 1.56 2.33
N PRO A 68 10.74 1.86 2.90
CA PRO A 68 10.86 2.40 4.26
C PRO A 68 10.01 3.65 4.53
N ASP A 69 9.91 4.56 3.56
CA ASP A 69 9.05 5.73 3.67
C ASP A 69 7.58 5.34 3.76
N TYR A 70 7.12 4.33 3.01
CA TYR A 70 5.74 3.83 3.10
C TYR A 70 5.45 3.20 4.45
N GLN A 71 6.39 2.43 4.98
CA GLN A 71 6.30 1.89 6.34
C GLN A 71 6.11 3.01 7.35
N ARG A 72 6.93 4.07 7.25
CA ARG A 72 6.90 5.18 8.20
C ARG A 72 5.64 6.03 8.07
N ILE A 73 5.19 6.30 6.84
CA ILE A 73 3.93 7.00 6.56
C ILE A 73 2.75 6.19 7.08
N PHE A 74 2.70 4.89 6.85
CA PHE A 74 1.63 4.03 7.37
C PHE A 74 1.54 4.09 8.90
N GLU A 75 2.67 4.07 9.61
CA GLU A 75 2.67 4.25 11.07
C GLU A 75 2.15 5.62 11.50
N ILE A 76 2.42 6.68 10.74
CA ILE A 76 1.86 8.02 11.00
C ILE A 76 0.34 8.02 10.81
N VAL A 77 -0.15 7.45 9.71
CA VAL A 77 -1.61 7.29 9.45
C VAL A 77 -2.26 6.47 10.56
N LYS A 78 -1.68 5.35 10.96
CA LYS A 78 -2.22 4.50 12.02
C LYS A 78 -2.34 5.28 13.33
N LYS A 79 -1.32 6.06 13.67
CA LYS A 79 -1.35 6.95 14.85
C LYS A 79 -2.39 8.04 14.71
N SER A 80 -2.54 8.65 13.53
CA SER A 80 -3.49 9.74 13.28
C SER A 80 -4.94 9.33 13.52
N VAL A 81 -5.30 8.07 13.24
CA VAL A 81 -6.64 7.51 13.49
C VAL A 81 -6.86 7.18 14.97
N SER A 82 -5.80 6.81 15.69
CA SER A 82 -5.89 6.39 17.10
C SER A 82 -5.88 7.55 18.10
N GLN A 83 -5.29 8.69 17.73
CA GLN A 83 -5.26 9.90 18.55
C GLN A 83 -6.56 10.69 18.38
N ALA A 84 -6.95 11.46 19.40
CA ALA A 84 -8.22 12.19 19.45
C ALA A 84 -8.06 13.73 19.44
N ASP A 85 -6.83 14.23 19.39
CA ASP A 85 -6.51 15.63 19.67
C ASP A 85 -6.58 16.53 18.43
N VAL A 86 -6.26 15.97 17.26
CA VAL A 86 -6.12 16.72 16.00
C VAL A 86 -6.82 15.97 14.87
N GLU A 87 -7.31 16.67 13.85
CA GLU A 87 -7.82 16.01 12.65
C GLU A 87 -6.73 15.13 11.97
N PRO A 88 -7.05 13.90 11.52
CA PRO A 88 -6.06 12.98 10.96
C PRO A 88 -5.18 13.56 9.86
N GLU A 89 -5.76 14.35 8.94
CA GLU A 89 -5.03 14.99 7.84
C GLU A 89 -3.96 15.96 8.36
N ILE A 90 -4.32 16.79 9.35
CA ILE A 90 -3.41 17.75 9.97
C ILE A 90 -2.31 17.00 10.72
N TYR A 91 -2.67 15.94 11.45
CA TYR A 91 -1.70 15.11 12.16
C TYR A 91 -0.66 14.49 11.20
N ILE A 92 -1.11 13.91 10.08
CA ILE A 92 -0.23 13.29 9.08
C ILE A 92 0.75 14.33 8.53
N LYS A 93 0.27 15.52 8.14
CA LYS A 93 1.12 16.60 7.61
C LYS A 93 2.16 17.07 8.64
N ASN A 94 1.77 17.21 9.90
CA ASN A 94 2.64 17.73 10.96
C ASN A 94 3.70 16.71 11.44
N GLN A 95 3.38 15.42 11.43
CA GLN A 95 4.28 14.37 11.93
C GLN A 95 5.23 13.82 10.86
N THR A 96 5.07 14.23 9.60
CA THR A 96 5.93 13.82 8.51
C THR A 96 7.18 14.70 8.49
N CYS A 97 8.36 14.07 8.58
CA CYS A 97 9.65 14.77 8.54
C CYS A 97 9.93 15.36 7.15
N LEU A 98 10.87 16.29 7.06
CA LEU A 98 11.13 17.08 5.85
C LEU A 98 11.48 16.19 4.65
N GLU A 99 12.28 15.15 4.90
CA GLU A 99 12.78 14.18 3.93
C GLU A 99 11.65 13.39 3.27
N MET A 100 10.54 13.17 3.98
CA MET A 100 9.40 12.38 3.50
C MET A 100 8.30 13.23 2.87
N LYS A 101 8.40 14.58 2.92
CA LYS A 101 7.33 15.47 2.44
C LYS A 101 7.04 15.31 0.95
N GLU A 102 8.07 15.13 0.13
CA GLU A 102 7.87 14.92 -1.31
C GLU A 102 7.10 13.62 -1.58
N GLN A 103 7.49 12.53 -0.90
CA GLN A 103 6.82 11.25 -1.06
C GLN A 103 5.38 11.28 -0.53
N LEU A 104 5.13 11.95 0.60
CA LEU A 104 3.79 12.17 1.11
C LEU A 104 2.94 12.99 0.14
N GLN A 105 3.49 14.08 -0.42
CA GLN A 105 2.78 14.92 -1.38
C GLN A 105 2.41 14.12 -2.64
N ARG A 106 3.35 13.32 -3.17
CA ARG A 106 3.09 12.42 -4.30
C ARG A 106 1.94 11.46 -4.02
N LEU A 107 1.92 10.81 -2.85
CA LEU A 107 0.83 9.92 -2.46
C LEU A 107 -0.50 10.66 -2.28
N TYR A 108 -0.45 11.88 -1.76
CA TYR A 108 -1.62 12.73 -1.63
C TYR A 108 -2.21 13.07 -3.01
N ASP A 109 -1.38 13.48 -3.96
CA ASP A 109 -1.79 13.83 -5.32
C ASP A 109 -2.42 12.63 -6.05
N ILE A 110 -1.79 11.45 -5.94
CA ILE A 110 -2.34 10.18 -6.46
C ILE A 110 -3.70 9.87 -5.84
N GLY A 111 -3.82 10.00 -4.52
CA GLY A 111 -5.07 9.76 -3.82
C GLY A 111 -6.18 10.73 -4.24
N GLN A 112 -5.85 11.97 -4.64
CA GLN A 112 -6.85 12.94 -5.08
C GLN A 112 -7.60 12.48 -6.35
N GLU A 113 -6.94 11.74 -7.24
CA GLU A 113 -7.56 11.19 -8.45
C GLU A 113 -8.68 10.17 -8.14
N TRP A 114 -8.70 9.59 -6.93
CA TRP A 114 -9.66 8.54 -6.58
C TRP A 114 -10.90 9.08 -5.89
N ILE A 115 -12.06 8.88 -6.50
CA ILE A 115 -13.35 9.30 -5.96
C ILE A 115 -13.88 8.21 -5.00
N PHE A 116 -13.95 8.52 -3.70
CA PHE A 116 -14.49 7.62 -2.66
C PHE A 116 -15.87 8.08 -2.17
N LEU A 117 -16.78 8.36 -3.08
CA LEU A 117 -18.12 8.87 -2.75
C LEU A 117 -19.13 7.75 -2.51
N ASP A 118 -18.87 6.53 -2.97
CA ASP A 118 -19.77 5.40 -2.82
C ASP A 118 -19.17 4.26 -1.97
N GLU A 119 -20.05 3.43 -1.45
CA GLU A 119 -19.69 2.27 -0.65
C GLU A 119 -18.91 1.21 -1.45
N ARG A 120 -19.08 1.18 -2.78
CA ARG A 120 -18.38 0.26 -3.67
C ARG A 120 -16.88 0.54 -3.70
N ARG A 121 -16.48 1.81 -3.79
CA ARG A 121 -15.07 2.24 -3.76
C ARG A 121 -14.41 1.97 -2.42
N ILE A 122 -15.16 2.11 -1.32
CA ILE A 122 -14.67 1.70 0.00
C ILE A 122 -14.48 0.18 0.04
N LYS A 123 -15.41 -0.61 -0.52
CA LYS A 123 -15.28 -2.07 -0.64
C LYS A 123 -14.06 -2.47 -1.47
N ASP A 124 -13.83 -1.82 -2.60
CA ASP A 124 -12.65 -2.04 -3.45
C ASP A 124 -11.35 -1.73 -2.71
N PHE A 125 -11.34 -0.65 -1.91
CA PHE A 125 -10.19 -0.30 -1.11
C PHE A 125 -9.92 -1.34 0.00
N VAL A 126 -10.95 -1.77 0.73
CA VAL A 126 -10.80 -2.86 1.70
C VAL A 126 -10.31 -4.14 1.01
N HIS A 127 -10.83 -4.43 -0.18
CA HIS A 127 -10.38 -5.56 -0.99
C HIS A 127 -8.89 -5.46 -1.34
N ALA A 128 -8.41 -4.28 -1.75
CA ALA A 128 -6.99 -4.05 -2.03
C ALA A 128 -6.11 -4.24 -0.78
N ALA A 129 -6.53 -3.76 0.38
CA ALA A 129 -5.82 -3.99 1.65
C ALA A 129 -5.73 -5.48 2.00
N ILE A 130 -6.81 -6.24 1.81
CA ILE A 130 -6.82 -7.70 1.99
C ILE A 130 -5.84 -8.37 1.01
N ARG A 131 -5.83 -7.94 -0.26
CA ARG A 131 -4.91 -8.46 -1.28
C ARG A 131 -3.45 -8.22 -0.90
N LEU A 132 -3.13 -7.02 -0.41
CA LEU A 132 -1.77 -6.67 0.02
C LEU A 132 -1.30 -7.60 1.15
N ARG A 133 -2.10 -7.71 2.21
CA ARG A 133 -1.78 -8.58 3.35
C ARG A 133 -1.66 -10.05 2.94
N ALA A 134 -2.56 -10.54 2.10
CA ALA A 134 -2.54 -11.92 1.63
C ALA A 134 -1.34 -12.22 0.72
N ARG A 135 -0.87 -11.24 -0.06
CA ARG A 135 0.36 -11.37 -0.84
C ARG A 135 1.56 -11.52 0.08
N ASN A 136 1.73 -10.58 1.02
CA ASN A 136 2.91 -10.54 1.88
C ASN A 136 2.96 -11.73 2.83
N LEU A 137 1.82 -12.14 3.39
CA LEU A 137 1.73 -13.33 4.25
C LEU A 137 2.12 -14.61 3.49
N ARG A 138 1.89 -14.68 2.17
CA ARG A 138 2.30 -15.83 1.35
C ARG A 138 3.81 -15.89 1.16
N ILE A 139 4.43 -14.73 0.94
CA ILE A 139 5.88 -14.60 0.85
C ILE A 139 6.50 -15.04 2.19
N TRP A 140 6.05 -14.48 3.30
CA TRP A 140 6.57 -14.85 4.62
C TRP A 140 6.34 -16.31 4.99
N LEU A 141 5.21 -16.91 4.59
CA LEU A 141 4.99 -18.34 4.77
C LEU A 141 6.05 -19.18 4.05
N THR A 142 6.41 -18.78 2.83
CA THR A 142 7.44 -19.45 2.03
C THR A 142 8.81 -19.32 2.70
N ASP A 143 9.15 -18.12 3.17
CA ASP A 143 10.41 -17.87 3.87
C ASP A 143 10.49 -18.65 5.18
N LEU A 144 9.41 -18.69 5.96
CA LEU A 144 9.34 -19.44 7.21
C LEU A 144 9.50 -20.95 6.99
N GLN A 145 8.89 -21.50 5.93
CA GLN A 145 9.05 -22.90 5.58
C GLN A 145 10.50 -23.23 5.22
N HIS A 146 11.16 -22.33 4.49
CA HIS A 146 12.60 -22.47 4.19
C HIS A 146 13.44 -22.43 5.47
N LEU A 147 13.21 -21.45 6.35
CA LEU A 147 13.93 -21.33 7.64
C LEU A 147 13.70 -22.55 8.55
N GLU A 148 12.48 -23.09 8.57
CA GLU A 148 12.16 -24.32 9.30
C GLU A 148 12.95 -25.53 8.78
N SER A 149 13.07 -25.66 7.46
CA SER A 149 13.90 -26.70 6.82
C SER A 149 15.37 -26.55 7.19
N VAL A 150 15.92 -25.34 7.07
CA VAL A 150 17.33 -25.06 7.40
C VAL A 150 17.64 -25.37 8.86
N ALA A 151 16.74 -25.01 9.79
CA ALA A 151 16.91 -25.32 11.21
C ALA A 151 16.90 -26.84 11.49
N LYS A 152 16.04 -27.60 10.80
CA LYS A 152 16.02 -29.07 10.89
C LYS A 152 17.31 -29.70 10.38
N ASP A 153 17.83 -29.22 9.24
CA ASP A 153 19.07 -29.71 8.65
C ASP A 153 20.27 -29.45 9.57
N GLN A 154 20.25 -28.31 10.28
CA GLN A 154 21.25 -27.95 11.30
C GLN A 154 21.03 -28.65 12.66
N LYS A 155 20.01 -29.51 12.79
CA LYS A 155 19.59 -30.16 14.04
C LYS A 155 19.20 -29.20 15.17
N ASP A 156 18.86 -27.95 14.83
CA ASP A 156 18.27 -26.99 15.78
C ASP A 156 16.74 -27.22 15.86
N LEU A 157 16.36 -28.25 16.62
CA LEU A 157 14.96 -28.65 16.78
C LEU A 157 14.13 -27.60 17.53
N HIS A 158 14.76 -26.81 18.40
CA HIS A 158 14.07 -25.75 19.14
C HIS A 158 13.65 -24.64 18.18
N GLN A 159 14.57 -24.16 17.34
CA GLN A 159 14.27 -23.10 16.38
C GLN A 159 13.32 -23.57 15.28
N ALA A 160 13.45 -24.82 14.81
CA ALA A 160 12.49 -25.43 13.88
C ALA A 160 11.06 -25.43 14.46
N LYS A 161 10.89 -25.80 15.74
CA LYS A 161 9.59 -25.80 16.41
C LYS A 161 9.01 -24.39 16.54
N ASN A 162 9.86 -23.39 16.78
CA ASN A 162 9.43 -21.98 16.81
C ASN A 162 8.86 -21.54 15.45
N TYR A 163 9.56 -21.84 14.35
CA TYR A 163 9.06 -21.53 13.01
C TYR A 163 7.76 -22.28 12.69
N GLN A 164 7.65 -23.55 13.07
CA GLN A 164 6.44 -24.34 12.89
C GLN A 164 5.21 -23.69 13.55
N GLY A 165 5.36 -23.16 14.78
CA GLY A 165 4.30 -22.43 15.46
C GLY A 165 3.82 -21.21 14.68
N ILE A 166 4.75 -20.44 14.10
CA ILE A 166 4.44 -19.26 13.29
C ILE A 166 3.76 -19.67 11.97
N ILE A 167 4.25 -20.73 11.30
CA ILE A 167 3.65 -21.27 10.07
C ILE A 167 2.18 -21.66 10.28
N ILE A 168 1.87 -22.32 11.41
CA ILE A 168 0.48 -22.70 11.74
C ILE A 168 -0.41 -21.45 11.85
N LYS A 169 0.04 -20.44 12.62
CA LYS A 169 -0.69 -19.17 12.77
C LYS A 169 -0.92 -18.51 11.42
N TYR A 170 0.13 -18.35 10.61
CA TYR A 170 0.05 -17.68 9.31
C TYR A 170 -0.81 -18.45 8.31
N THR A 171 -0.80 -19.79 8.37
CA THR A 171 -1.68 -20.62 7.54
C THR A 171 -3.16 -20.41 7.89
N GLN A 172 -3.49 -20.29 9.18
CA GLN A 172 -4.86 -19.99 9.62
C GLN A 172 -5.29 -18.59 9.15
N SER A 173 -4.45 -17.58 9.40
CA SER A 173 -4.68 -16.21 8.93
C SER A 173 -4.87 -16.16 7.41
N MET A 174 -4.05 -16.88 6.62
CA MET A 174 -4.17 -16.95 5.16
C MET A 174 -5.52 -17.51 4.71
N ARG A 175 -6.02 -18.57 5.35
CA ARG A 175 -7.34 -19.13 5.03
C ARG A 175 -8.45 -18.11 5.29
N GLY A 176 -8.35 -17.37 6.40
CA GLY A 176 -9.24 -16.27 6.72
C GLY A 176 -9.24 -15.17 5.64
N LEU A 177 -8.06 -14.70 5.26
CA LEU A 177 -7.88 -13.69 4.21
C LEU A 177 -8.42 -14.18 2.86
N GLN A 178 -8.20 -15.44 2.48
CA GLN A 178 -8.76 -16.02 1.26
C GLN A 178 -10.29 -16.05 1.28
N LYS A 179 -10.91 -16.29 2.44
CA LYS A 179 -12.38 -16.19 2.60
C LYS A 179 -12.84 -14.75 2.39
N LEU A 180 -12.17 -13.76 2.98
CA LEU A 180 -12.49 -12.35 2.75
C LEU A 180 -12.34 -11.96 1.29
N LEU A 181 -11.25 -12.36 0.61
CA LEU A 181 -11.05 -12.04 -0.80
C LEU A 181 -12.23 -12.50 -1.66
N ARG A 182 -12.78 -13.70 -1.41
CA ARG A 182 -13.98 -14.18 -2.11
C ARG A 182 -15.20 -13.29 -1.85
N ASN A 183 -15.47 -13.00 -0.58
CA ASN A 183 -16.62 -12.16 -0.18
C ASN A 183 -16.54 -10.73 -0.72
N TYR A 184 -15.33 -10.20 -0.84
CA TYR A 184 -15.08 -8.86 -1.37
C TYR A 184 -14.98 -8.83 -2.92
N SER A 185 -14.69 -9.97 -3.56
CA SER A 185 -14.68 -10.12 -5.02
C SER A 185 -16.07 -10.26 -5.62
N ASP A 186 -17.07 -10.72 -4.85
CA ASP A 186 -18.44 -10.75 -5.33
C ASP A 186 -18.95 -9.31 -5.52
N PRO A 187 -19.33 -8.88 -6.75
CA PRO A 187 -20.20 -7.73 -6.87
C PRO A 187 -21.44 -8.09 -6.05
N LEU A 188 -21.91 -7.18 -5.19
CA LEU A 188 -23.22 -7.35 -4.56
C LEU A 188 -24.19 -7.69 -5.70
N ILE A 189 -24.57 -8.97 -5.81
CA ILE A 189 -25.76 -9.34 -6.57
C ILE A 189 -26.81 -8.51 -5.87
N LEU A 190 -27.34 -7.53 -6.60
CA LEU A 190 -28.56 -6.84 -6.23
C LEU A 190 -29.56 -7.96 -5.95
N SER A 191 -29.76 -8.28 -4.67
CA SER A 191 -30.99 -8.92 -4.24
C SER A 191 -32.06 -7.86 -4.43
N GLU A 192 -32.50 -7.69 -5.68
CA GLU A 192 -33.90 -7.40 -5.93
C GLU A 192 -34.68 -8.60 -5.38
N GLN A 193 -35.30 -8.40 -4.23
CA GLN A 193 -36.64 -8.88 -3.87
C GLN A 193 -37.05 -8.28 -2.53
#